data_AF-A0A934FWU8-F1
#
_entry.id   AF-A0A934FWU8-F1
#
_cell.length_a   1.000
_cell.length_b   1.000
_cell.length_c   1.000
_cell.angle_alpha   90.00
_cell.angle_beta   90.00
_cell.angle_gamma   90.00
#
_symmetry.space_group_name_H-M   'P 1'
#
loop_
_entity.id
_entity.type
_entity.pdbx_description
1 polymer ?
#
loop_
_entity_poly.entity_id
_entity_poly.type
_entity_poly.pdbx_seq_one_letter_code
_entity_poly.pdbx_strand_id
1 'polypeptide(L)'
;MLSRSARFGILRDLVVVARPVRLGGPFFVDRFEATRADFERWLDSDDAGAADRLAYLDWNRTGEPELPVVGLDLKTARRFARWRFCRPWRVDEWRWVASAFGRHRFPWGDAPRTTWANSAEFGLFDFSPVGAFESGRQSAGAYDLVGNAGEWTESPSRDWLESFPIAGADAPLALRPLLECARALDREPAAAPWRGVPRPLFPLVAIDDVNLPRLVVRGLDAGMPDARRGDPAQVLDSDVELRMPRDRRWVVGVRAVADPGSLVAALAGVPDAIDAQETAALRSFLRRHDVHALLRDAWRRHPRAAAPPGMVERILVEELGG
;
A
#
# COMPACT_ATOMS: atom_id res chain seq x y z
N MET A 1 -18.68 -19.76 -2.25
CA MET A 1 -17.54 -19.02 -1.65
C MET A 1 -16.70 -18.51 -2.81
N LEU A 2 -16.66 -17.20 -3.06
CA LEU A 2 -15.87 -16.65 -4.17
C LEU A 2 -14.39 -16.93 -3.88
N SER A 3 -13.78 -17.77 -4.72
CA SER A 3 -12.38 -18.14 -4.56
C SER A 3 -11.51 -16.89 -4.63
N ARG A 4 -10.45 -16.88 -3.82
CA ARG A 4 -9.41 -15.83 -3.79
C ARG A 4 -8.71 -15.66 -5.16
N SER A 5 -8.97 -16.58 -6.10
CA SER A 5 -8.30 -16.74 -7.40
C SER A 5 -8.70 -15.78 -8.52
N ALA A 6 -9.64 -14.86 -8.34
CA ALA A 6 -9.99 -13.85 -9.36
C ALA A 6 -9.25 -12.52 -9.10
N ARG A 7 -8.95 -11.74 -10.15
CA ARG A 7 -8.29 -10.41 -10.06
C ARG A 7 -8.94 -9.49 -9.01
N PHE A 8 -10.27 -9.52 -8.92
CA PHE A 8 -11.06 -8.76 -7.93
C PHE A 8 -11.37 -9.53 -6.64
N GLY A 9 -11.16 -10.85 -6.62
CA GLY A 9 -11.38 -11.69 -5.42
C GLY A 9 -10.52 -11.27 -4.24
N ILE A 10 -9.44 -10.55 -4.54
CA ILE A 10 -8.49 -9.92 -3.65
C ILE A 10 -9.09 -8.71 -2.88
N LEU A 11 -10.00 -7.95 -3.49
CA LEU A 11 -10.57 -6.73 -2.88
C LEU A 11 -11.35 -7.04 -1.59
N ARG A 12 -11.73 -8.30 -1.39
CA ARG A 12 -12.41 -8.76 -0.17
C ARG A 12 -11.58 -8.57 1.10
N ASP A 13 -10.26 -8.53 0.98
CA ASP A 13 -9.35 -8.49 2.13
C ASP A 13 -9.01 -7.04 2.53
N LEU A 14 -9.39 -6.05 1.72
CA LEU A 14 -9.27 -4.64 2.08
C LEU A 14 -10.18 -4.32 3.28
N VAL A 15 -9.59 -3.76 4.32
CA VAL A 15 -10.29 -3.22 5.50
C VAL A 15 -10.25 -1.69 5.48
N VAL A 16 -11.30 -1.08 6.01
CA VAL A 16 -11.43 0.38 6.07
C VAL A 16 -10.69 0.92 7.29
N VAL A 17 -9.79 1.87 7.07
CA VAL A 17 -9.13 2.64 8.12
C VAL A 17 -9.73 4.04 8.17
N ALA A 18 -10.38 4.35 9.29
CA ALA A 18 -10.81 5.71 9.57
C ALA A 18 -9.59 6.60 9.86
N ARG A 19 -9.48 7.70 9.13
CA ARG A 19 -8.41 8.69 9.32
C ARG A 19 -8.94 10.10 9.03
N PRO A 20 -8.62 11.11 9.85
CA PRO A 20 -9.10 12.48 9.65
C PRO A 20 -8.71 13.05 8.27
N VAL A 21 -9.59 13.86 7.68
CA VAL A 21 -9.35 14.52 6.38
C VAL A 21 -8.08 15.37 6.38
N ARG A 22 -7.78 16.05 7.50
CA ARG A 22 -6.53 16.83 7.65
C ARG A 22 -5.25 15.98 7.55
N LEU A 23 -5.38 14.66 7.73
CA LEU A 23 -4.31 13.68 7.58
C LEU A 23 -4.45 12.89 6.27
N GLY A 24 -5.26 13.34 5.30
CA GLY A 24 -5.46 12.64 4.02
C GLY A 24 -6.73 11.78 3.94
N GLY A 25 -7.51 11.70 5.02
CA GLY A 25 -8.82 11.03 5.01
C GLY A 25 -8.75 9.51 5.12
N PRO A 26 -9.93 8.85 5.16
CA PRO A 26 -10.02 7.40 5.27
C PRO A 26 -9.44 6.70 4.05
N PHE A 27 -8.92 5.49 4.25
CA PHE A 27 -8.30 4.68 3.21
C PHE A 27 -8.54 3.19 3.45
N PHE A 28 -8.22 2.38 2.45
CA PHE A 28 -8.27 0.93 2.50
C PHE A 28 -6.87 0.37 2.69
N VAL A 29 -6.72 -0.63 3.54
CA VAL A 29 -5.48 -1.39 3.72
C VAL A 29 -5.78 -2.88 3.59
N ASP A 30 -4.89 -3.60 2.93
CA ASP A 30 -4.96 -5.06 2.91
C ASP A 30 -4.77 -5.61 4.34
N ARG A 31 -5.61 -6.57 4.69
CA ARG A 31 -5.62 -7.18 6.02
C ARG A 31 -4.24 -7.74 6.40
N PHE A 32 -3.52 -8.25 5.41
CA PHE A 32 -2.24 -8.93 5.55
C PHE A 32 -1.21 -8.30 4.63
N GLU A 33 0.07 -8.60 4.88
CA GLU A 33 1.11 -8.48 3.86
C GLU A 33 0.69 -9.29 2.62
N ALA A 34 1.15 -8.86 1.45
CA ALA A 34 0.94 -9.63 0.23
C ALA A 34 1.56 -11.02 0.40
N THR A 35 0.78 -12.06 0.16
CA THR A 35 1.29 -13.43 0.27
C THR A 35 1.98 -13.87 -1.02
N ARG A 36 2.75 -14.94 -0.92
CA ARG A 36 3.34 -15.62 -2.08
C ARG A 36 2.27 -16.04 -3.09
N ALA A 37 1.15 -16.62 -2.64
CA ALA A 37 0.04 -16.97 -3.53
C ALA A 37 -0.61 -15.75 -4.21
N ASP A 38 -0.70 -14.61 -3.53
CA ASP A 38 -1.18 -13.39 -4.16
C ASP A 38 -0.23 -12.92 -5.26
N PHE A 39 1.08 -13.00 -5.01
CA PHE A 39 2.12 -12.61 -5.96
C PHE A 39 2.23 -13.55 -7.15
N GLU A 40 2.14 -14.87 -6.94
CA GLU A 40 2.14 -15.88 -8.02
C GLU A 40 1.00 -15.64 -9.01
N ARG A 41 -0.18 -15.27 -8.52
CA ARG A 41 -1.30 -14.90 -9.41
C ARG A 41 -1.00 -13.69 -10.27
N TRP A 42 -0.32 -12.69 -9.71
CA TRP A 42 0.13 -11.56 -10.51
C TRP A 42 1.15 -12.01 -11.56
N LEU A 43 2.10 -12.89 -11.19
CA LEU A 43 3.09 -13.43 -12.12
C LEU A 43 2.49 -14.20 -13.30
N ASP A 44 1.31 -14.80 -13.12
CA ASP A 44 0.57 -15.51 -14.16
C ASP A 44 -0.32 -14.61 -15.03
N SER A 45 -0.38 -13.31 -14.74
CA SER A 45 -1.07 -12.32 -15.55
C SER A 45 -0.15 -11.68 -16.60
N ASP A 46 -0.74 -11.10 -17.65
CA ASP A 46 -0.02 -10.37 -18.69
C ASP A 46 0.68 -9.09 -18.19
N ASP A 47 0.34 -8.62 -16.98
CA ASP A 47 0.94 -7.44 -16.35
C ASP A 47 2.33 -7.72 -15.75
N ALA A 48 2.70 -8.99 -15.55
CA ALA A 48 3.99 -9.39 -15.00
C ALA A 48 5.01 -9.71 -16.09
N GLY A 49 6.28 -9.41 -15.83
CA GLY A 49 7.39 -9.63 -16.75
C GLY A 49 8.41 -10.63 -16.21
N ALA A 50 9.34 -11.06 -17.08
CA ALA A 50 10.39 -12.01 -16.71
C ALA A 50 11.24 -11.55 -15.51
N ALA A 51 11.51 -10.23 -15.41
CA ALA A 51 12.26 -9.66 -14.29
C ALA A 51 11.54 -9.85 -12.94
N ASP A 52 10.21 -9.77 -12.90
CA ASP A 52 9.45 -9.98 -11.66
C ASP A 52 9.48 -11.44 -11.23
N ARG A 53 9.38 -12.34 -12.20
CA ARG A 53 9.45 -13.79 -11.95
C ARG A 53 10.83 -14.17 -11.41
N LEU A 54 11.90 -13.62 -11.97
CA LEU A 54 13.25 -13.80 -11.43
C LEU A 54 13.36 -13.23 -10.00
N ALA A 55 12.88 -12.01 -9.78
CA ALA A 55 12.93 -11.38 -8.46
C ALA A 55 12.15 -12.19 -7.39
N TYR A 56 11.03 -12.78 -7.77
CA TYR A 56 10.25 -13.67 -6.91
C TYR A 56 11.02 -14.94 -6.54
N LEU A 57 11.60 -15.62 -7.53
CA LEU A 57 12.26 -16.91 -7.36
C LEU A 57 13.52 -16.86 -6.49
N ASP A 58 14.17 -15.69 -6.38
CA ASP A 58 15.37 -15.52 -5.55
C ASP A 58 15.13 -15.84 -4.06
N TRP A 59 13.93 -15.55 -3.54
CA TRP A 59 13.63 -15.67 -2.10
C TRP A 59 12.33 -16.39 -1.76
N ASN A 60 11.43 -16.56 -2.73
CA ASN A 60 10.08 -17.06 -2.46
C ASN A 60 9.80 -18.44 -3.06
N ARG A 61 10.78 -19.02 -3.78
CA ARG A 61 10.62 -20.31 -4.50
C ARG A 61 10.28 -21.48 -3.59
N THR A 62 10.70 -21.43 -2.32
CA THR A 62 10.53 -22.51 -1.34
C THR A 62 9.73 -22.01 -0.15
N GLY A 63 8.58 -22.63 0.14
CA GLY A 63 7.76 -22.35 1.31
C GLY A 63 6.27 -22.27 1.00
N GLU A 64 5.47 -21.95 2.02
CA GLU A 64 4.00 -22.03 1.97
C GLU A 64 3.37 -20.82 1.25
N PRO A 65 2.23 -21.00 0.54
CA PRO A 65 1.53 -19.95 -0.19
C PRO A 65 1.02 -18.79 0.68
N GLU A 66 0.83 -19.02 1.97
CA GLU A 66 0.38 -18.04 2.97
C GLU A 66 1.52 -17.22 3.57
N LEU A 67 2.79 -17.53 3.29
CA LEU A 67 3.91 -16.70 3.74
C LEU A 67 3.89 -15.35 3.01
N PRO A 68 4.38 -14.28 3.65
CA PRO A 68 4.57 -13.00 2.97
C PRO A 68 5.54 -13.16 1.79
N VAL A 69 5.24 -12.46 0.69
CA VAL A 69 6.21 -12.29 -0.38
C VAL A 69 7.24 -11.25 0.04
N VAL A 70 8.52 -11.56 -0.13
CA VAL A 70 9.64 -10.73 0.31
C VAL A 70 10.69 -10.60 -0.77
N GLY A 71 11.66 -9.72 -0.57
CA GLY A 71 12.73 -9.54 -1.53
C GLY A 71 12.34 -8.71 -2.75
N LEU A 72 11.35 -7.86 -2.59
CA LEU A 72 10.90 -6.97 -3.65
C LEU A 72 11.76 -5.70 -3.64
N ASP A 73 12.04 -5.17 -4.82
CA ASP A 73 12.38 -3.75 -4.93
C ASP A 73 11.09 -2.92 -4.95
N LEU A 74 11.20 -1.61 -4.81
CA LEU A 74 10.03 -0.73 -4.78
C LEU A 74 9.27 -0.76 -6.13
N LYS A 75 9.96 -0.94 -7.25
CA LYS A 75 9.34 -0.92 -8.58
C LYS A 75 8.43 -2.13 -8.78
N THR A 76 8.88 -3.32 -8.36
CA THR A 76 8.10 -4.55 -8.38
C THR A 76 6.96 -4.48 -7.36
N ALA A 77 7.22 -4.01 -6.13
CA ALA A 77 6.17 -3.79 -5.12
C ALA A 77 5.03 -2.88 -5.65
N ARG A 78 5.39 -1.79 -6.33
CA ARG A 78 4.45 -0.86 -6.98
C ARG A 78 3.65 -1.50 -8.10
N ARG A 79 4.30 -2.29 -8.96
CA ARG A 79 3.61 -2.97 -10.07
C ARG A 79 2.60 -3.99 -9.56
N PHE A 80 3.01 -4.80 -8.60
CA PHE A 80 2.12 -5.72 -7.91
C PHE A 80 0.93 -4.99 -7.25
N ALA A 81 1.21 -3.93 -6.47
CA ALA A 81 0.14 -3.17 -5.82
C ALA A 81 -0.83 -2.55 -6.84
N ARG A 82 -0.32 -2.01 -7.97
CA ARG A 82 -1.16 -1.46 -9.05
C ARG A 82 -2.02 -2.52 -9.73
N TRP A 83 -1.50 -3.72 -9.92
CA TRP A 83 -2.30 -4.84 -10.42
C TRP A 83 -3.49 -5.15 -9.49
N ARG A 84 -3.34 -4.91 -8.18
CA ARG A 84 -4.43 -4.93 -7.18
C ARG A 84 -5.23 -3.62 -7.07
N PHE A 85 -5.11 -2.69 -8.01
CA PHE A 85 -5.74 -1.36 -7.97
C PHE A 85 -5.31 -0.48 -6.78
N CYS A 86 -4.15 -0.79 -6.20
CA CYS A 86 -3.62 -0.21 -4.97
C CYS A 86 -2.21 0.38 -5.20
N ARG A 87 -1.58 0.79 -4.11
CA ARG A 87 -0.17 1.20 -4.00
C ARG A 87 0.43 0.69 -2.69
N PRO A 88 1.75 0.73 -2.49
CA PRO A 88 2.30 0.63 -1.15
C PRO A 88 1.77 1.78 -0.28
N TRP A 89 1.71 1.56 1.02
CA TRP A 89 1.34 2.59 2.00
C TRP A 89 2.33 3.75 2.04
N ARG A 90 1.90 4.88 2.59
CA ARG A 90 2.82 5.90 3.08
C ARG A 90 3.17 5.62 4.55
N VAL A 91 4.34 6.08 5.00
CA VAL A 91 4.79 5.90 6.40
C VAL A 91 3.81 6.50 7.41
N ASP A 92 3.14 7.61 7.07
CA ASP A 92 2.16 8.26 7.93
C ASP A 92 0.84 7.47 8.01
N GLU A 93 0.49 6.71 6.96
CA GLU A 93 -0.60 5.75 6.98
C GLU A 93 -0.24 4.54 7.82
N TRP A 94 0.98 3.99 7.65
CA TRP A 94 1.44 2.89 8.50
C TRP A 94 1.42 3.27 9.96
N ARG A 95 2.11 4.37 10.33
CA ARG A 95 2.18 4.85 11.72
C ARG A 95 0.79 5.04 12.29
N TRP A 96 -0.16 5.57 11.52
CA TRP A 96 -1.54 5.74 11.96
C TRP A 96 -2.17 4.40 12.34
N VAL A 97 -2.01 3.35 11.53
CA VAL A 97 -2.59 2.03 11.84
C VAL A 97 -1.81 1.34 12.96
N ALA A 98 -0.47 1.30 12.87
CA ALA A 98 0.41 0.63 13.82
C ALA A 98 0.33 1.21 15.24
N SER A 99 0.10 2.53 15.38
CA SER A 99 -0.12 3.19 16.68
C SER A 99 -1.57 3.13 17.19
N ALA A 100 -2.39 2.23 16.64
CA ALA A 100 -3.82 2.15 16.93
C ALA A 100 -4.53 3.52 16.83
N PHE A 101 -4.29 4.21 15.71
CA PHE A 101 -4.83 5.53 15.37
C PHE A 101 -4.28 6.65 16.26
N GLY A 102 -2.98 6.59 16.56
CA GLY A 102 -2.27 7.56 17.38
C GLY A 102 -2.55 7.46 18.88
N ARG A 103 -3.05 6.32 19.35
CA ARG A 103 -3.46 6.12 20.75
C ARG A 103 -2.50 5.26 21.56
N HIS A 104 -1.79 4.36 20.90
CA HIS A 104 -0.94 3.38 21.56
C HIS A 104 0.39 3.22 20.82
N ARG A 105 1.39 2.68 21.53
CA ARG A 105 2.71 2.38 20.94
C ARG A 105 2.70 1.20 19.98
N PHE A 106 1.86 0.21 20.24
CA PHE A 106 1.69 -0.97 19.40
C PHE A 106 0.23 -1.08 18.91
N PRO A 107 -0.03 -1.90 17.87
CA PRO A 107 -1.39 -2.11 17.36
C PRO A 107 -2.38 -2.59 18.42
N TRP A 108 -1.85 -3.21 19.48
CA TRP A 108 -2.57 -3.89 20.54
C TRP A 108 -2.46 -3.22 21.92
N GLY A 109 -1.84 -2.04 22.02
CA GLY A 109 -1.71 -1.30 23.28
C GLY A 109 -0.29 -0.83 23.57
N ASP A 110 -0.03 -0.41 24.81
CA ASP A 110 1.25 0.23 25.17
C ASP A 110 2.31 -0.71 25.72
N ALA A 111 1.92 -1.93 26.10
CA ALA A 111 2.83 -2.92 26.63
C ALA A 111 3.42 -3.77 25.50
N PRO A 112 4.75 -3.97 25.45
CA PRO A 112 5.36 -4.90 24.50
C PRO A 112 4.89 -6.31 24.81
N ARG A 113 4.56 -7.06 23.76
CA ARG A 113 4.06 -8.45 23.84
C ARG A 113 4.82 -9.31 22.84
N THR A 114 5.88 -9.97 23.29
CA THR A 114 6.75 -10.78 22.43
C THR A 114 6.01 -11.93 21.73
N THR A 115 4.94 -12.44 22.30
CA THR A 115 4.13 -13.54 21.74
C THR A 115 3.02 -13.08 20.80
N TRP A 116 2.88 -11.77 20.55
CA TRP A 116 1.80 -11.20 19.74
C TRP A 116 2.28 -10.74 18.36
N ALA A 117 3.55 -10.96 18.03
CA ALA A 117 4.10 -10.66 16.72
C ALA A 117 5.30 -11.57 16.44
N ASN A 118 5.56 -11.82 15.16
CA ASN A 118 6.79 -12.47 14.72
C ASN A 118 7.95 -11.47 14.72
N SER A 119 8.44 -11.06 15.90
CA SER A 119 9.59 -10.17 16.02
C SER A 119 10.88 -10.94 16.29
N ALA A 120 12.02 -10.24 16.28
CA ALA A 120 13.31 -10.83 16.65
C ALA A 120 13.29 -11.46 18.06
N GLU A 121 12.53 -10.89 19.00
CA GLU A 121 12.37 -11.41 20.37
C GLU A 121 11.47 -12.63 20.45
N PHE A 122 10.55 -12.84 19.50
CA PHE A 122 9.76 -14.06 19.46
C PHE A 122 10.66 -15.27 19.15
N GLY A 123 11.74 -15.05 18.37
CA GLY A 123 12.80 -16.03 18.18
C GLY A 123 12.52 -17.11 17.14
N LEU A 124 11.52 -16.92 16.27
CA LEU A 124 11.26 -17.83 15.15
C LEU A 124 12.36 -17.71 14.07
N PHE A 125 12.85 -16.49 13.83
CA PHE A 125 13.88 -16.15 12.83
C PHE A 125 13.58 -16.65 11.41
N ASP A 126 12.29 -16.82 11.11
CA ASP A 126 11.74 -17.15 9.79
C ASP A 126 10.34 -16.51 9.68
N PHE A 127 9.75 -16.51 8.49
CA PHE A 127 8.41 -16.00 8.27
C PHE A 127 7.34 -16.95 8.83
N SER A 128 6.23 -16.37 9.28
CA SER A 128 5.02 -17.11 9.62
C SER A 128 3.96 -16.89 8.54
N PRO A 129 3.00 -17.82 8.38
CA PRO A 129 1.79 -17.54 7.61
C PRO A 129 1.16 -16.22 8.07
N VAL A 130 0.72 -15.39 7.14
CA VAL A 130 0.09 -14.11 7.48
C VAL A 130 -1.13 -14.34 8.38
N GLY A 131 -1.29 -13.50 9.40
CA GLY A 131 -2.35 -13.61 10.38
C GLY A 131 -2.15 -14.66 11.47
N ALA A 132 -0.99 -15.33 11.55
CA ALA A 132 -0.71 -16.32 12.58
C ALA A 132 -0.81 -15.74 14.01
N PHE A 133 -0.55 -14.44 14.18
CA PHE A 133 -0.57 -13.77 15.48
C PHE A 133 -1.89 -13.01 15.70
N GLU A 134 -2.98 -13.74 15.95
CA GLU A 134 -4.32 -13.16 16.15
C GLU A 134 -4.37 -12.11 17.28
N SER A 135 -3.59 -12.30 18.34
CA SER A 135 -3.54 -11.33 19.46
C SER A 135 -2.82 -10.02 19.09
N GLY A 136 -1.98 -10.03 18.05
CA GLY A 136 -1.31 -8.85 17.52
C GLY A 136 -2.16 -8.02 16.58
N ARG A 137 -3.38 -8.47 16.27
CA ARG A 137 -4.26 -7.81 15.32
C ARG A 137 -4.67 -6.42 15.81
N GLN A 138 -4.65 -5.48 14.87
CA GLN A 138 -5.16 -4.13 15.07
C GLN A 138 -6.70 -4.09 15.02
N SER A 139 -7.33 -3.19 15.75
CA SER A 139 -8.81 -3.09 15.83
C SER A 139 -9.58 -2.89 14.50
N ALA A 140 -9.00 -2.26 13.47
CA ALA A 140 -9.56 -2.18 12.11
C ALA A 140 -9.34 -3.47 11.30
N GLY A 141 -8.64 -4.45 11.87
CA GLY A 141 -8.49 -5.78 11.31
C GLY A 141 -7.16 -6.03 10.62
N ALA A 142 -6.23 -5.06 10.52
CA ALA A 142 -4.90 -5.29 9.97
C ALA A 142 -4.04 -6.16 10.91
N TYR A 143 -3.31 -7.10 10.34
CA TYR A 143 -2.42 -8.04 11.04
C TYR A 143 -0.96 -7.73 10.75
N ASP A 144 -0.07 -8.27 11.60
CA ASP A 144 1.37 -8.33 11.36
C ASP A 144 2.00 -6.96 11.05
N LEU A 145 1.43 -5.88 11.59
CA LEU A 145 1.97 -4.52 11.46
C LEU A 145 3.29 -4.32 12.22
N VAL A 146 3.63 -5.27 13.09
CA VAL A 146 4.88 -5.38 13.82
C VAL A 146 5.41 -6.79 13.55
N GLY A 147 6.66 -6.89 13.10
CA GLY A 147 7.29 -8.18 12.83
C GLY A 147 6.99 -8.74 11.44
N ASN A 148 7.18 -10.05 11.30
CA ASN A 148 7.00 -10.85 10.09
C ASN A 148 7.76 -10.28 8.87
N ALA A 149 7.11 -9.62 7.91
CA ALA A 149 7.80 -8.97 6.81
C ALA A 149 7.80 -7.44 6.95
N GLY A 150 8.94 -6.82 6.65
CA GLY A 150 9.00 -5.38 6.47
C GLY A 150 8.26 -4.98 5.19
N GLU A 151 7.83 -3.74 5.09
CA GLU A 151 6.97 -3.32 3.99
C GLU A 151 7.46 -2.00 3.37
N TRP A 152 7.61 -2.00 2.04
CA TRP A 152 7.91 -0.80 1.28
C TRP A 152 6.87 0.29 1.52
N THR A 153 7.34 1.53 1.78
CA THR A 153 6.47 2.71 1.74
C THR A 153 6.76 3.56 0.51
N GLU A 154 5.76 4.34 0.13
CA GLU A 154 5.89 5.41 -0.86
C GLU A 154 6.45 6.71 -0.28
N SER A 155 6.67 6.77 1.03
CA SER A 155 7.15 7.99 1.66
C SER A 155 8.63 8.22 1.34
N PRO A 156 8.98 9.38 0.80
CA PRO A 156 10.36 9.74 0.58
C PRO A 156 11.01 10.13 1.91
N SER A 157 12.35 10.10 1.98
CA SER A 157 13.03 10.70 3.13
C SER A 157 12.94 12.21 3.08
N ARG A 158 12.41 12.79 4.16
CA ARG A 158 12.38 14.24 4.34
C ARG A 158 13.79 14.82 4.43
N ASP A 159 14.66 14.20 5.22
CA ASP A 159 16.05 14.66 5.41
C ASP A 159 16.85 14.61 4.09
N TRP A 160 16.62 13.59 3.26
CA TRP A 160 17.21 13.51 1.93
C TRP A 160 16.67 14.63 1.04
N LEU A 161 15.34 14.86 1.02
CA LEU A 161 14.75 15.96 0.26
C LEU A 161 15.28 17.33 0.69
N GLU A 162 15.54 17.52 1.98
CA GLU A 162 16.10 18.77 2.52
C GLU A 162 17.61 18.92 2.23
N SER A 163 18.34 17.80 2.08
CA SER A 163 19.79 17.78 1.83
C SER A 163 20.18 17.95 0.35
N PHE A 164 19.24 17.73 -0.59
CA PHE A 164 19.47 17.94 -2.01
C PHE A 164 18.82 19.25 -2.49
N PRO A 165 19.53 20.39 -2.47
CA PRO A 165 19.11 21.55 -3.25
C PRO A 165 19.11 21.14 -4.71
N ILE A 166 17.94 21.17 -5.33
CA ILE A 166 17.69 20.74 -6.71
C ILE A 166 18.78 21.32 -7.63
N ALA A 167 19.63 20.46 -8.16
CA ALA A 167 20.62 20.86 -9.15
C ALA A 167 19.86 21.38 -10.39
N GLY A 168 19.90 22.70 -10.60
CA GLY A 168 19.06 23.40 -11.57
C GLY A 168 18.18 24.51 -10.99
N ALA A 169 18.32 24.86 -9.71
CA ALA A 169 17.64 26.01 -9.07
C ALA A 169 17.94 27.39 -9.70
N ASP A 170 18.87 27.46 -10.67
CA ASP A 170 19.10 28.66 -11.49
C ASP A 170 18.25 28.71 -12.77
N ALA A 171 17.53 27.63 -13.10
CA ALA A 171 16.46 27.70 -14.09
C ALA A 171 15.16 28.07 -13.36
N PRO A 172 14.48 29.17 -13.72
CA PRO A 172 13.16 29.44 -13.17
C PRO A 172 12.30 28.23 -13.47
N LEU A 173 11.85 27.55 -12.42
CA LEU A 173 10.83 26.53 -12.47
C LEU A 173 9.67 27.10 -13.30
N ALA A 174 9.59 26.71 -14.57
CA ALA A 174 8.53 27.21 -15.42
C ALA A 174 7.22 26.69 -14.81
N LEU A 175 6.45 27.61 -14.23
CA LEU A 175 5.20 27.31 -13.52
C LEU A 175 4.25 26.48 -14.40
N ARG A 176 4.33 26.63 -15.72
CA ARG A 176 3.45 25.99 -16.68
C ARG A 176 3.68 24.48 -16.82
N PRO A 177 4.90 23.95 -17.09
CA PRO A 177 5.19 22.52 -16.99
C PRO A 177 4.81 21.90 -15.63
N LEU A 178 5.06 22.61 -14.52
CA LEU A 178 4.68 22.11 -13.19
C LEU A 178 3.17 22.02 -12.99
N LEU A 179 2.42 23.02 -13.47
CA LEU A 179 0.95 23.02 -13.42
C LEU A 179 0.36 21.93 -14.34
N GLU A 180 0.95 21.69 -15.50
CA GLU A 180 0.54 20.64 -16.43
C GLU A 180 0.86 19.24 -15.87
N CYS A 181 2.05 19.04 -15.30
CA CYS A 181 2.40 17.82 -14.55
C CYS A 181 1.46 17.61 -13.35
N ALA A 182 1.20 18.65 -12.53
CA ALA A 182 0.29 18.55 -11.39
C ALA A 182 -1.13 18.13 -11.83
N ARG A 183 -1.63 18.68 -12.94
CA ARG A 183 -2.95 18.34 -13.51
C ARG A 183 -2.99 16.95 -14.14
N ALA A 184 -1.90 16.48 -14.73
CA ALA A 184 -1.79 15.11 -15.23
C ALA A 184 -1.80 14.11 -14.07
N LEU A 185 -1.07 14.42 -12.99
CA LEU A 185 -0.96 13.59 -11.81
C LEU A 185 -2.27 13.49 -11.01
N ASP A 186 -3.13 14.51 -11.03
CA ASP A 186 -4.47 14.41 -10.45
C ASP A 186 -5.35 13.34 -11.14
N ARG A 187 -5.04 12.99 -12.40
CA ARG A 187 -5.78 12.00 -13.21
C ARG A 187 -5.15 10.60 -13.19
N GLU A 188 -3.95 10.45 -12.66
CA GLU A 188 -3.20 9.19 -12.68
C GLU A 188 -3.31 8.45 -11.34
N PRO A 189 -3.83 7.22 -11.31
CA PRO A 189 -3.77 6.37 -10.11
C PRO A 189 -2.34 6.18 -9.59
N ALA A 190 -1.34 6.21 -10.48
CA ALA A 190 0.08 6.09 -10.14
C ALA A 190 0.62 7.29 -9.32
N ALA A 191 -0.07 8.43 -9.29
CA ALA A 191 0.31 9.62 -8.54
C ALA A 191 -0.31 9.68 -7.13
N ALA A 192 -1.29 8.81 -6.84
CA ALA A 192 -1.91 8.67 -5.53
C ALA A 192 -0.93 8.56 -4.34
N PRO A 193 0.23 7.88 -4.47
CA PRO A 193 1.25 7.85 -3.42
C PRO A 193 1.68 9.22 -2.90
N TRP A 194 1.56 10.27 -3.72
CA TRP A 194 2.26 11.53 -3.52
C TRP A 194 1.37 12.73 -3.20
N ARG A 195 0.05 12.53 -3.10
CA ARG A 195 -0.96 13.59 -2.89
C ARG A 195 -0.79 14.38 -1.57
N GLY A 196 0.11 13.98 -0.68
CA GLY A 196 0.43 14.66 0.58
C GLY A 196 1.78 15.39 0.62
N VAL A 197 2.56 15.37 -0.47
CA VAL A 197 3.85 16.05 -0.54
C VAL A 197 3.65 17.50 -0.99
N PRO A 198 4.25 18.51 -0.31
CA PRO A 198 4.10 19.92 -0.68
C PRO A 198 4.41 20.21 -2.16
N ARG A 199 3.67 21.16 -2.75
CA ARG A 199 3.59 21.36 -4.21
C ARG A 199 4.78 21.97 -4.97
N PRO A 200 5.95 22.33 -4.39
CA PRO A 200 7.16 22.35 -5.21
C PRO A 200 7.88 20.98 -5.21
N LEU A 201 7.77 20.18 -4.15
CA LEU A 201 8.53 18.94 -3.99
C LEU A 201 7.99 17.80 -4.86
N PHE A 202 6.67 17.69 -5.02
CA PHE A 202 6.06 16.56 -5.71
C PHE A 202 6.53 16.35 -7.17
N PRO A 203 6.55 17.36 -8.06
CA PRO A 203 7.02 17.18 -9.43
C PRO A 203 8.51 16.74 -9.50
N LEU A 204 9.34 17.22 -8.58
CA LEU A 204 10.75 16.85 -8.50
C LEU A 204 10.94 15.41 -8.05
N VAL A 205 10.14 14.97 -7.07
CA VAL A 205 10.11 13.58 -6.62
C VAL A 205 9.74 12.63 -7.76
N ALA A 206 8.80 13.02 -8.63
CA ALA A 206 8.44 12.22 -9.79
C ALA A 206 9.58 12.13 -10.83
N ILE A 207 10.39 13.19 -10.96
CA ILE A 207 11.53 13.24 -11.89
C ILE A 207 12.71 12.38 -11.40
N ASP A 208 12.99 12.37 -10.09
CA ASP A 208 14.11 11.64 -9.50
C ASP A 208 13.68 10.39 -8.69
N ASP A 209 12.52 9.82 -9.02
CA ASP A 209 11.91 8.70 -8.29
C ASP A 209 12.82 7.47 -8.19
N VAL A 210 13.83 7.36 -9.08
CA VAL A 210 14.80 6.26 -9.13
C VAL A 210 15.95 6.41 -8.12
N ASN A 211 16.35 7.63 -7.77
CA ASN A 211 17.44 7.88 -6.81
C ASN A 211 16.97 8.45 -5.48
N LEU A 212 15.70 8.87 -5.40
CA LEU A 212 15.12 9.29 -4.14
C LEU A 212 14.92 8.06 -3.25
N PRO A 213 15.54 7.97 -2.06
CA PRO A 213 15.32 6.84 -1.18
C PRO A 213 13.93 6.90 -0.51
N ARG A 214 13.37 5.74 -0.21
CA ARG A 214 12.09 5.58 0.50
C ARG A 214 12.32 5.10 1.92
N LEU A 215 11.36 5.45 2.75
CA LEU A 215 11.18 4.85 4.04
C LEU A 215 10.64 3.42 3.86
N VAL A 216 11.20 2.47 4.59
CA VAL A 216 10.78 1.08 4.64
C VAL A 216 10.48 0.75 6.09
N VAL A 217 9.32 0.16 6.34
CA VAL A 217 8.96 -0.35 7.66
C VAL A 217 9.71 -1.66 7.87
N ARG A 218 10.35 -1.80 9.02
CA ARG A 218 11.12 -2.99 9.38
C ARG A 218 10.19 -4.13 9.82
N GLY A 219 10.60 -5.36 9.52
CA GLY A 219 9.79 -6.57 9.74
C GLY A 219 10.24 -7.34 10.96
N LEU A 220 10.35 -8.67 10.82
CA LEU A 220 10.86 -9.57 11.87
C LEU A 220 12.25 -9.22 12.41
N ASP A 221 13.05 -8.43 11.68
CA ASP A 221 14.39 -8.02 12.09
C ASP A 221 14.38 -6.79 13.01
N ALA A 222 13.24 -6.10 13.12
CA ALA A 222 13.02 -5.11 14.17
C ALA A 222 12.80 -5.82 15.50
N GLY A 223 13.60 -5.42 16.49
CA GLY A 223 13.29 -5.73 17.87
C GLY A 223 12.14 -4.87 18.37
N MET A 224 11.34 -5.40 19.28
CA MET A 224 10.30 -4.66 19.99
C MET A 224 10.91 -3.44 20.69
N PRO A 225 10.43 -2.22 20.39
CA PRO A 225 10.93 -1.03 21.05
C PRO A 225 10.69 -1.06 22.57
N ASP A 226 11.65 -0.52 23.33
CA ASP A 226 11.57 -0.46 24.79
C ASP A 226 10.36 0.38 25.25
N ALA A 227 9.52 -0.23 26.08
CA ALA A 227 8.35 0.38 26.71
C ALA A 227 8.66 1.62 27.56
N ARG A 228 9.93 1.90 27.88
CA ARG A 228 10.34 3.08 28.64
C ARG A 228 10.50 4.34 27.80
N ARG A 229 10.47 4.25 26.47
CA ARG A 229 10.62 5.40 25.57
C ARG A 229 9.27 6.02 25.21
N GLY A 230 9.09 7.28 25.65
CA GLY A 230 8.45 8.40 24.93
C GLY A 230 7.09 8.24 24.23
N ASP A 231 6.79 9.25 23.41
CA ASP A 231 5.60 9.37 22.54
C ASP A 231 5.53 8.20 21.53
N PRO A 232 4.35 7.58 21.31
CA PRO A 232 4.14 6.56 20.28
C PRO A 232 4.75 6.88 18.91
N ALA A 233 4.73 8.14 18.47
CA ALA A 233 5.30 8.53 17.19
C ALA A 233 6.81 8.27 17.13
N GLN A 234 7.54 8.58 18.20
CA GLN A 234 9.00 8.41 18.27
C GLN A 234 9.40 6.93 18.36
N VAL A 235 8.56 6.11 18.98
CA VAL A 235 8.76 4.67 19.06
C VAL A 235 8.74 4.03 17.67
N LEU A 236 7.77 4.41 16.84
CA LEU A 236 7.65 3.88 15.49
C LEU A 236 8.72 4.44 14.53
N ASP A 237 9.42 5.52 14.88
CA ASP A 237 10.51 6.05 14.05
C ASP A 237 11.73 5.11 14.02
N SER A 238 11.96 4.31 15.08
CA SER A 238 13.03 3.30 15.05
C SER A 238 12.70 2.07 14.20
N ASP A 239 11.44 1.90 13.85
CA ASP A 239 10.93 0.81 13.02
C ASP A 239 10.87 1.18 11.54
N VAL A 240 11.42 2.34 11.18
CA VAL A 240 11.51 2.80 9.80
C VAL A 240 12.98 3.00 9.44
N GLU A 241 13.38 2.49 8.27
CA GLU A 241 14.73 2.68 7.74
C GLU A 241 14.71 3.28 6.34
N LEU A 242 15.84 3.85 5.93
CA LEU A 242 16.01 4.45 4.61
C LEU A 242 16.58 3.44 3.63
N ARG A 243 15.96 3.30 2.46
CA ARG A 243 16.41 2.41 1.39
C ARG A 243 16.31 3.05 0.01
N MET A 244 17.24 2.72 -0.87
CA MET A 244 17.15 3.10 -2.27
C MET A 244 16.04 2.28 -2.97
N PRO A 245 15.31 2.83 -3.95
CA PRO A 245 14.19 2.13 -4.59
C PRO A 245 14.54 0.78 -5.23
N ARG A 246 15.82 0.57 -5.57
CA ARG A 246 16.36 -0.67 -6.17
C ARG A 246 16.88 -1.67 -5.14
N ASP A 247 16.95 -1.28 -3.87
CA ASP A 247 17.41 -2.18 -2.82
C ASP A 247 16.45 -3.36 -2.73
N ARG A 248 16.99 -4.54 -2.50
CA ARG A 248 16.20 -5.75 -2.25
C ARG A 248 16.70 -6.38 -0.98
N ARG A 249 15.79 -6.64 -0.04
CA ARG A 249 16.09 -7.27 1.25
C ARG A 249 15.19 -8.48 1.41
N TRP A 250 15.77 -9.58 1.87
CA TRP A 250 15.06 -10.84 2.08
C TRP A 250 13.91 -10.72 3.08
N VAL A 251 13.85 -9.66 3.90
CA VAL A 251 12.76 -9.36 4.84
C VAL A 251 11.73 -8.35 4.35
N VAL A 252 11.92 -7.71 3.19
CA VAL A 252 11.04 -6.60 2.76
C VAL A 252 10.12 -7.02 1.62
N GLY A 253 8.82 -6.96 1.89
CA GLY A 253 7.73 -7.20 0.98
C GLY A 253 6.88 -5.95 0.72
N VAL A 254 5.58 -6.15 0.56
CA VAL A 254 4.62 -5.09 0.27
C VAL A 254 3.26 -5.41 0.87
N ARG A 255 2.55 -4.36 1.29
CA ARG A 255 1.11 -4.39 1.59
C ARG A 255 0.38 -3.41 0.69
N ALA A 256 -0.78 -3.84 0.20
CA ALA A 256 -1.60 -3.04 -0.69
C ALA A 256 -2.47 -2.04 0.09
N VAL A 257 -2.44 -0.78 -0.32
CA VAL A 257 -3.22 0.32 0.25
C VAL A 257 -3.85 1.14 -0.86
N ALA A 258 -5.07 1.62 -0.66
CA ALA A 258 -5.73 2.50 -1.62
C ALA A 258 -6.54 3.59 -0.91
N ASP A 259 -6.46 4.82 -1.41
CA ASP A 259 -7.48 5.82 -1.07
C ASP A 259 -8.76 5.56 -1.89
N PRO A 260 -9.95 5.95 -1.39
CA PRO A 260 -11.20 5.66 -2.08
C PRO A 260 -11.29 6.25 -3.49
N GLY A 261 -10.76 7.46 -3.70
CA GLY A 261 -10.77 8.12 -5.01
C GLY A 261 -9.90 7.39 -6.03
N SER A 262 -8.68 7.00 -5.65
CA SER A 262 -7.77 6.27 -6.52
C SER A 262 -8.24 4.85 -6.80
N LEU A 263 -8.86 4.17 -5.84
CA LEU A 263 -9.45 2.85 -6.08
C LEU A 263 -10.59 2.95 -7.10
N VAL A 264 -11.49 3.91 -6.93
CA VAL A 264 -12.55 4.20 -7.91
C VAL A 264 -11.96 4.48 -9.30
N ALA A 265 -10.96 5.35 -9.39
CA ALA A 265 -10.35 5.71 -10.67
C ALA A 265 -9.65 4.50 -11.33
N ALA A 266 -8.94 3.69 -10.54
CA ALA A 266 -8.28 2.48 -11.04
C ALA A 266 -9.27 1.43 -11.53
N LEU A 267 -10.41 1.25 -10.83
CA LEU A 267 -11.48 0.37 -11.25
C LEU A 267 -12.18 0.89 -12.53
N ALA A 268 -12.49 2.19 -12.59
CA ALA A 268 -13.12 2.80 -13.76
C ALA A 268 -12.23 2.72 -15.02
N GLY A 269 -10.91 2.75 -14.82
CA GLY A 269 -9.92 2.66 -15.90
C GLY A 269 -9.64 1.25 -16.41
N VAL A 270 -10.30 0.19 -15.90
CA VAL A 270 -10.09 -1.18 -16.39
C VAL A 270 -10.67 -1.33 -17.80
N PRO A 271 -9.82 -1.54 -18.84
CA PRO A 271 -10.30 -1.73 -20.20
C PRO A 271 -10.81 -3.17 -20.37
N ASP A 272 -12.10 -3.32 -20.65
CA ASP A 272 -12.78 -4.52 -21.15
C ASP A 272 -12.93 -5.76 -20.22
N ALA A 273 -13.50 -6.82 -20.81
CA ALA A 273 -14.43 -7.78 -20.21
C ALA A 273 -13.86 -8.57 -19.02
N ILE A 274 -14.56 -8.44 -17.89
CA ILE A 274 -14.36 -9.26 -16.70
C ILE A 274 -15.27 -10.49 -16.77
N ASP A 275 -14.80 -11.62 -16.26
CA ASP A 275 -15.60 -12.85 -16.26
C ASP A 275 -16.74 -12.79 -15.20
N ALA A 276 -17.56 -13.85 -15.14
CA ALA A 276 -18.67 -13.92 -14.20
C ALA A 276 -18.21 -13.97 -12.72
N GLN A 277 -17.08 -14.61 -12.43
CA GLN A 277 -16.52 -14.71 -11.08
C GLN A 277 -15.94 -13.36 -10.64
N GLU A 278 -15.24 -12.67 -11.54
CA GLU A 278 -14.73 -11.33 -11.36
C GLU A 278 -15.85 -10.31 -11.16
N THR A 279 -16.91 -10.40 -11.96
CA THR A 279 -18.12 -9.58 -11.82
C THR A 279 -18.75 -9.77 -10.44
N ALA A 280 -18.90 -11.02 -10.01
CA ALA A 280 -19.47 -11.34 -8.70
C ALA A 280 -18.58 -10.84 -7.54
N ALA A 281 -17.25 -10.99 -7.66
CA ALA A 281 -16.30 -10.50 -6.67
C ALA A 281 -16.33 -8.97 -6.56
N LEU A 282 -16.33 -8.26 -7.69
CA LEU A 282 -16.43 -6.80 -7.71
C LEU A 282 -17.74 -6.32 -7.08
N ARG A 283 -18.90 -6.86 -7.50
CA ARG A 283 -20.20 -6.46 -6.92
C ARG A 283 -20.26 -6.78 -5.43
N SER A 284 -19.76 -7.95 -5.01
CA SER A 284 -19.69 -8.31 -3.60
C SER A 284 -18.88 -7.30 -2.80
N PHE A 285 -17.74 -6.85 -3.33
CA PHE A 285 -16.91 -5.83 -2.69
C PHE A 285 -17.61 -4.47 -2.63
N LEU A 286 -18.20 -4.00 -3.73
CA LEU A 286 -18.89 -2.71 -3.80
C LEU A 286 -20.13 -2.63 -2.89
N ARG A 287 -20.77 -3.76 -2.61
CA ARG A 287 -21.95 -3.87 -1.72
C ARG A 287 -21.61 -4.06 -0.24
N ARG A 288 -20.33 -4.23 0.12
CA ARG A 288 -19.92 -4.33 1.52
C ARG A 288 -20.28 -3.05 2.28
N HIS A 289 -21.03 -3.18 3.38
CA HIS A 289 -21.58 -2.04 4.12
C HIS A 289 -20.51 -1.05 4.62
N ASP A 290 -19.34 -1.55 5.03
CA ASP A 290 -18.21 -0.77 5.53
C ASP A 290 -17.51 0.03 4.42
N VAL A 291 -17.55 -0.48 3.18
CA VAL A 291 -16.85 0.08 2.01
C VAL A 291 -17.77 1.00 1.19
N HIS A 292 -19.05 0.63 1.06
CA HIS A 292 -19.98 1.19 0.09
C HIS A 292 -20.13 2.71 0.19
N ALA A 293 -20.33 3.23 1.41
CA ALA A 293 -20.50 4.67 1.62
C ALA A 293 -19.27 5.48 1.18
N LEU A 294 -18.07 4.98 1.48
CA LEU A 294 -16.81 5.61 1.09
C LEU A 294 -16.60 5.62 -0.42
N LEU A 295 -16.85 4.47 -1.07
CA LEU A 295 -16.71 4.37 -2.52
C LEU A 295 -17.77 5.19 -3.26
N ARG A 296 -19.00 5.26 -2.74
CA ARG A 296 -20.06 6.11 -3.30
C ARG A 296 -19.72 7.59 -3.24
N ASP A 297 -19.21 8.06 -2.11
CA ASP A 297 -18.74 9.45 -1.98
C ASP A 297 -17.56 9.75 -2.92
N ALA A 298 -16.62 8.80 -3.06
CA ALA A 298 -15.53 8.89 -4.02
C ALA A 298 -16.03 8.90 -5.48
N TRP A 299 -16.98 8.03 -5.82
CA TRP A 299 -17.60 7.94 -7.14
C TRP A 299 -18.32 9.23 -7.55
N ARG A 300 -19.02 9.89 -6.61
CA ARG A 300 -19.66 11.19 -6.87
C ARG A 300 -18.68 12.29 -7.26
N ARG A 301 -17.45 12.23 -6.76
CA ARG A 301 -16.38 13.18 -7.08
C ARG A 301 -15.54 12.74 -8.30
N HIS A 302 -15.72 11.51 -8.78
CA HIS A 302 -14.95 10.98 -9.89
C HIS A 302 -15.33 11.70 -11.20
N PRO A 303 -14.36 12.29 -11.93
CA PRO A 303 -14.62 12.87 -13.24
C PRO A 303 -15.07 11.79 -14.22
N ARG A 304 -16.21 11.99 -14.88
CA ARG A 304 -16.70 11.04 -15.89
C ARG A 304 -15.95 11.23 -17.21
N ALA A 305 -15.55 10.13 -17.82
CA ALA A 305 -14.95 10.17 -19.15
C ALA A 305 -16.01 10.60 -20.20
N ALA A 306 -15.54 11.21 -21.30
CA ALA A 306 -16.39 11.51 -22.46
C ALA A 306 -16.66 10.26 -23.34
N ALA A 307 -15.84 9.22 -23.20
CA ALA A 307 -16.00 7.95 -23.89
C ALA A 307 -17.14 7.11 -23.27
N PRO A 308 -17.78 6.22 -24.04
CA PRO A 308 -18.78 5.30 -23.48
C PRO A 308 -18.15 4.43 -22.38
N PRO A 309 -18.87 4.19 -21.27
CA PRO A 309 -18.30 3.51 -20.11
C PRO A 309 -18.00 2.05 -20.39
N GLY A 310 -16.83 1.59 -19.96
CA GLY A 310 -16.43 0.18 -19.99
C GLY A 310 -17.31 -0.70 -19.10
N MET A 311 -17.11 -2.02 -19.13
CA MET A 311 -17.93 -2.96 -18.35
C MET A 311 -17.84 -2.71 -16.84
N VAL A 312 -16.64 -2.51 -16.31
CA VAL A 312 -16.41 -2.22 -14.89
C VAL A 312 -17.04 -0.87 -14.50
N GLU A 313 -16.89 0.15 -15.34
CA GLU A 313 -17.48 1.46 -15.09
C GLU A 313 -19.02 1.41 -15.04
N ARG A 314 -19.67 0.61 -15.90
CA ARG A 314 -21.12 0.37 -15.82
C ARG A 314 -21.52 -0.28 -14.49
N ILE A 315 -20.74 -1.24 -13.99
CA ILE A 315 -20.96 -1.83 -12.67
C ILE A 315 -20.82 -0.77 -11.57
N LEU A 316 -19.82 0.12 -11.65
CA LEU A 316 -19.67 1.22 -10.70
C LEU A 316 -20.88 2.18 -10.75
N VAL A 317 -21.40 2.50 -11.93
CA VAL A 317 -22.62 3.31 -12.09
C VAL A 317 -23.82 2.64 -11.43
N GLU A 318 -24.03 1.35 -11.68
CA GLU A 318 -25.16 0.59 -11.13
C GLU A 318 -25.09 0.47 -9.61
N GLU A 319 -23.91 0.17 -9.07
CA GLU A 319 -23.74 -0.10 -7.64
C GLU A 319 -23.58 1.18 -6.82
N LEU A 320 -22.87 2.19 -7.32
CA LEU A 320 -22.50 3.40 -6.55
C LEU A 320 -23.24 4.67 -7.00
N GLY A 321 -23.90 4.66 -8.16
CA GLY A 321 -24.50 5.85 -8.77
C GLY A 321 -25.85 6.27 -8.20
N GLY A 322 -26.53 5.40 -7.45
CA GLY A 322 -27.81 5.69 -6.82
C GLY A 322 -27.72 6.61 -5.62
#